data_AF-A0A2P4X9Z5-F1
#
_entry.id   AF-A0A2P4X9Z5-F1
#
_cell.length_a   1.000
_cell.length_b   1.000
_cell.length_c   1.000
_cell.angle_alpha   90.00
_cell.angle_beta   90.00
_cell.angle_gamma   90.00
#
_symmetry.space_group_name_H-M   'P 1'
#
loop_
_entity.id
_entity.type
_entity.pdbx_description
1 polymer ?
#
loop_
_entity_poly.entity_id
_entity_poly.type
_entity_poly.pdbx_seq_one_letter_code
_entity_poly.pdbx_strand_id
1 'polypeptide(L)'
;MELFARVLAHTLPVLVVILMGYWMGTGLTAYAVKDGVVTARDTSGFSWTSGDARVFNWHPLLMSFGFVFCSIQAALVYISLPFSHAVNKRIHLSLHALGFLSAVLGAVAVFRFHNEHGITNLYSLHSWLGLGVLILFSGHWLGSFAVFFYPGAEKTVRASIAPYHIGIGLSIIGLVVATVEAGILEKLAFNGSCNLSGDLNGQTVKGYMASDCILGNVIGLLVALTLIALIVTIWIARHNEQGKPVGDESIPLLLGSSGDEKTEISV
;
A
#
# COMPACT_ATOMS: atom_id res chain seq x y z
N MET A 1 -20.23 -9.03 12.62
CA MET A 1 -19.65 -8.62 11.32
C MET A 1 -18.65 -7.47 11.45
N GLU A 2 -18.95 -6.41 12.22
CA GLU A 2 -18.04 -5.26 12.37
C GLU A 2 -16.64 -5.60 12.90
N LEU A 3 -16.55 -6.32 14.03
CA LEU A 3 -15.25 -6.72 14.60
C LEU A 3 -14.42 -7.53 13.61
N PHE A 4 -15.05 -8.47 12.90
CA PHE A 4 -14.39 -9.30 11.90
C PHE A 4 -13.83 -8.47 10.74
N ALA A 5 -14.62 -7.54 10.19
CA ALA A 5 -14.16 -6.64 9.12
C ALA A 5 -12.96 -5.78 9.56
N ARG A 6 -13.03 -5.20 10.77
CA ARG A 6 -11.93 -4.42 11.35
C ARG A 6 -10.66 -5.26 11.53
N VAL A 7 -10.78 -6.48 12.07
CA VAL A 7 -9.65 -7.39 12.24
C VAL A 7 -9.00 -7.71 10.90
N LEU A 8 -9.79 -8.02 9.86
CA LEU A 8 -9.25 -8.27 8.52
C LEU A 8 -8.56 -7.04 7.93
N ALA A 9 -9.18 -5.86 8.02
CA ALA A 9 -8.63 -4.62 7.47
C ALA A 9 -7.28 -4.24 8.10
N HIS A 10 -7.06 -4.60 9.37
CA HIS A 10 -5.77 -4.40 10.05
C HIS A 10 -4.76 -5.52 9.79
N THR A 11 -5.18 -6.79 9.76
CA THR A 11 -4.26 -7.94 9.72
C THR A 11 -3.82 -8.33 8.31
N LEU A 12 -4.67 -8.17 7.29
CA LEU A 12 -4.31 -8.54 5.91
C LEU A 12 -3.12 -7.73 5.36
N PRO A 13 -3.03 -6.39 5.54
CA PRO A 13 -1.85 -5.64 5.09
C PRO A 13 -0.57 -6.07 5.79
N VAL A 14 -0.64 -6.46 7.08
CA VAL A 14 0.52 -7.01 7.81
C VAL A 14 0.98 -8.31 7.18
N LEU A 15 0.03 -9.22 6.91
CA LEU A 15 0.32 -10.49 6.25
C LEU A 15 0.94 -10.28 4.86
N VAL A 16 0.43 -9.33 4.07
CA VAL A 16 1.00 -8.95 2.77
C VAL A 16 2.47 -8.57 2.90
N VAL A 17 2.83 -7.71 3.85
CA VAL A 17 4.23 -7.27 4.05
C VAL A 17 5.13 -8.45 4.45
N ILE A 18 4.65 -9.31 5.37
CA ILE A 18 5.40 -10.50 5.80
C ILE A 18 5.66 -11.43 4.62
N LEU A 19 4.62 -11.74 3.84
CA LEU A 19 4.73 -12.64 2.69
C LEU A 19 5.57 -12.02 1.57
N MET A 20 5.47 -10.71 1.34
CA MET A 20 6.32 -10.01 0.38
C MET A 20 7.79 -10.05 0.81
N GLY A 21 8.07 -9.86 2.10
CA GLY A 21 9.40 -9.99 2.68
C GLY A 21 9.96 -11.40 2.55
N TYR A 22 9.13 -12.43 2.81
CA TYR A 22 9.52 -13.82 2.59
C TYR A 22 9.77 -14.12 1.10
N TRP A 23 8.87 -13.65 0.22
CA TRP A 23 9.02 -13.88 -1.22
C TRP A 23 10.32 -13.26 -1.73
N MET A 24 10.56 -11.99 -1.46
CA MET A 24 11.78 -11.29 -1.89
C MET A 24 13.05 -11.77 -1.17
N GLY A 25 12.93 -12.13 0.10
CA GLY A 25 14.06 -12.49 0.95
C GLY A 25 14.56 -13.92 0.75
N THR A 26 13.66 -14.86 0.46
CA THR A 26 14.00 -16.29 0.39
C THR A 26 13.27 -17.08 -0.70
N GLY A 27 12.13 -16.61 -1.19
CA GLY A 27 11.27 -17.37 -2.10
C GLY A 27 11.48 -17.07 -3.60
N LEU A 28 12.24 -16.03 -3.95
CA LEU A 28 12.27 -15.49 -5.30
C LEU A 28 13.21 -16.27 -6.23
N THR A 29 12.63 -16.95 -7.22
CA THR A 29 13.37 -17.75 -8.20
C THR A 29 13.06 -17.28 -9.62
N ALA A 30 14.07 -17.24 -10.49
CA ALA A 30 13.92 -17.02 -11.91
C ALA A 30 14.13 -18.32 -12.69
N TYR A 31 13.37 -18.52 -13.75
CA TYR A 31 13.37 -19.73 -14.56
C TYR A 31 13.69 -19.40 -16.02
N ALA A 32 14.50 -20.24 -16.65
CA ALA A 32 14.80 -20.15 -18.08
C ALA A 32 14.67 -21.54 -18.73
N VAL A 33 14.05 -21.59 -19.90
CA VAL A 33 13.89 -22.82 -20.69
C VAL A 33 14.87 -22.77 -21.86
N LYS A 34 15.73 -23.78 -21.98
CA LYS A 34 16.66 -23.94 -23.09
C LYS A 34 16.71 -25.40 -23.52
N ASP A 35 16.51 -25.66 -24.81
CA ASP A 35 16.54 -27.01 -25.40
C ASP A 35 15.61 -28.01 -24.68
N GLY A 36 14.46 -27.52 -24.20
CA GLY A 36 13.50 -28.33 -23.44
C GLY A 36 13.85 -28.56 -21.97
N VAL A 37 14.97 -28.05 -21.47
CA VAL A 37 15.37 -28.12 -20.05
C VAL A 37 15.04 -26.81 -19.35
N VAL A 38 14.39 -26.91 -18.19
CA VAL A 38 14.06 -25.79 -17.31
C VAL A 38 15.16 -25.64 -16.26
N THR A 39 15.79 -24.48 -16.23
CA THR A 39 16.81 -24.12 -15.23
C THR A 39 16.24 -23.11 -14.26
N ALA A 40 16.41 -23.36 -12.96
CA ALA A 40 16.00 -22.47 -11.89
C ALA A 40 17.22 -21.76 -11.30
N ARG A 41 17.10 -20.46 -11.05
CA ARG A 41 18.13 -19.64 -10.42
C ARG A 41 17.51 -18.87 -9.25
N ASP A 42 18.06 -19.07 -8.06
CA ASP A 42 17.72 -18.28 -6.90
C ASP A 42 18.14 -16.81 -7.11
N THR A 43 17.21 -15.89 -6.89
CA THR A 43 17.39 -14.44 -7.01
C THR A 43 16.92 -13.71 -5.75
N SER A 44 16.67 -14.45 -4.68
CA SER A 44 16.19 -13.95 -3.41
C SER A 44 17.29 -13.27 -2.58
N GLY A 45 16.86 -12.57 -1.55
CA GLY A 45 17.69 -11.84 -0.61
C GLY A 45 17.70 -10.34 -0.87
N PHE A 46 18.37 -9.61 0.02
CA PHE A 46 18.44 -8.15 -0.02
C PHE A 46 19.90 -7.71 -0.07
N SER A 47 20.19 -6.76 -0.95
CA SER A 47 21.52 -6.16 -1.06
C SER A 47 21.37 -4.69 -1.40
N TRP A 48 22.26 -3.86 -0.87
CA TRP A 48 22.41 -2.47 -1.29
C TRP A 48 23.78 -2.22 -1.93
N THR A 49 24.57 -3.28 -2.15
CA THR A 49 25.86 -3.23 -2.82
C THR A 49 25.68 -2.83 -4.28
N SER A 50 26.59 -2.00 -4.81
CA SER A 50 26.50 -1.55 -6.21
C SER A 50 26.70 -2.70 -7.20
N GLY A 51 25.84 -2.74 -8.21
CA GLY A 51 25.82 -3.79 -9.24
C GLY A 51 25.13 -5.08 -8.80
N ASP A 52 24.60 -5.17 -7.58
CA ASP A 52 23.88 -6.36 -7.11
C ASP A 52 22.39 -6.24 -7.47
N ALA A 53 21.90 -7.16 -8.30
CA ALA A 53 20.51 -7.23 -8.74
C ALA A 53 19.50 -7.34 -7.57
N ARG A 54 19.92 -7.84 -6.41
CA ARG A 54 19.07 -7.95 -5.20
C ARG A 54 18.69 -6.60 -4.61
N VAL A 55 19.23 -5.48 -5.13
CA VAL A 55 18.71 -4.14 -4.80
C VAL A 55 17.25 -3.98 -5.24
N PHE A 56 16.83 -4.64 -6.32
CA PHE A 56 15.44 -4.63 -6.78
C PHE A 56 14.47 -5.15 -5.70
N ASN A 57 14.87 -6.17 -4.93
CA ASN A 57 13.99 -6.85 -3.97
C ASN A 57 13.50 -5.90 -2.85
N TRP A 58 14.20 -4.80 -2.60
CA TRP A 58 13.72 -3.72 -1.72
C TRP A 58 12.49 -3.01 -2.26
N HIS A 59 12.33 -2.89 -3.57
CA HIS A 59 11.22 -2.16 -4.19
C HIS A 59 9.86 -2.75 -3.76
N PRO A 60 9.50 -4.01 -4.07
CA PRO A 60 8.19 -4.54 -3.69
C PRO A 60 8.00 -4.63 -2.17
N LEU A 61 9.06 -4.88 -1.37
CA LEU A 61 8.98 -4.85 0.09
C LEU A 61 8.60 -3.45 0.60
N LEU A 62 9.34 -2.43 0.19
CA LEU A 62 9.12 -1.05 0.64
C LEU A 62 7.82 -0.45 0.09
N MET A 63 7.39 -0.84 -1.11
CA MET A 63 6.09 -0.47 -1.67
C MET A 63 4.94 -1.11 -0.89
N SER A 64 5.05 -2.41 -0.56
CA SER A 64 4.02 -3.10 0.25
C SER A 64 3.93 -2.53 1.67
N PHE A 65 5.07 -2.27 2.32
CA PHE A 65 5.07 -1.63 3.64
C PHE A 65 4.51 -0.21 3.57
N GLY A 66 5.02 0.62 2.66
CA GLY A 66 4.69 2.03 2.64
C GLY A 66 3.30 2.32 2.09
N PHE A 67 3.00 1.83 0.89
CA PHE A 67 1.76 2.17 0.20
C PHE A 67 0.58 1.23 0.49
N VAL A 68 0.82 -0.04 0.83
CA VAL A 68 -0.27 -0.94 1.25
C VAL A 68 -0.49 -0.85 2.76
N PHE A 69 0.49 -1.25 3.58
CA PHE A 69 0.32 -1.28 5.03
C PHE A 69 0.10 0.12 5.62
N CYS A 70 1.07 1.06 5.50
CA CYS A 70 0.92 2.34 6.18
C CYS A 70 -0.30 3.14 5.70
N SER A 71 -0.61 3.15 4.40
CA SER A 71 -1.79 3.87 3.89
C SER A 71 -3.12 3.30 4.41
N ILE A 72 -3.26 1.97 4.46
CA ILE A 72 -4.48 1.33 4.95
C ILE A 72 -4.61 1.55 6.46
N GLN A 73 -3.52 1.41 7.22
CA GLN A 73 -3.53 1.73 8.65
C GLN A 73 -3.92 3.19 8.89
N ALA A 74 -3.34 4.13 8.13
CA ALA A 74 -3.63 5.55 8.24
C ALA A 74 -5.11 5.88 7.97
N ALA A 75 -5.72 5.24 6.96
CA ALA A 75 -7.14 5.41 6.65
C ALA A 75 -8.06 4.89 7.76
N LEU A 76 -7.65 3.84 8.48
CA LEU A 76 -8.43 3.22 9.56
C LEU A 76 -8.28 3.93 10.91
N VAL A 77 -7.27 4.79 11.10
CA VAL A 77 -6.98 5.46 12.38
C VAL A 77 -8.23 6.11 13.00
N TYR A 78 -9.02 6.83 12.20
CA TYR A 78 -10.22 7.54 12.67
C TYR A 78 -11.41 6.64 13.00
N ILE A 79 -11.38 5.37 12.58
CA ILE A 79 -12.47 4.39 12.78
C ILE A 79 -12.12 3.42 13.92
N SER A 80 -10.85 3.03 14.01
CA SER A 80 -10.42 1.90 14.82
C SER A 80 -9.73 2.31 16.12
N LEU A 81 -9.11 3.49 16.20
CA LEU A 81 -8.34 3.88 17.38
C LEU A 81 -9.17 4.76 18.33
N PRO A 82 -9.19 4.47 19.65
CA PRO A 82 -10.02 5.16 20.64
C PRO A 82 -9.41 6.49 21.11
N PHE A 83 -8.45 7.07 20.38
CA PHE A 83 -7.78 8.30 20.79
C PHE A 83 -8.55 9.55 20.37
N SER A 84 -8.15 10.70 20.91
CA SER A 84 -8.75 11.99 20.54
C SER A 84 -8.50 12.30 19.06
N HIS A 85 -9.40 13.11 18.47
CA HIS A 85 -9.29 13.51 17.07
C HIS A 85 -7.94 14.15 16.72
N ALA A 86 -7.35 14.92 17.65
CA ALA A 86 -6.03 15.52 17.47
C ALA A 86 -4.89 14.48 17.44
N VAL A 87 -4.95 13.47 18.30
CA VAL A 87 -3.98 12.36 18.31
C VAL A 87 -4.12 11.52 17.04
N ASN A 88 -5.35 11.12 16.69
CA ASN A 88 -5.64 10.37 15.47
C ASN A 88 -5.17 11.12 14.21
N LYS A 89 -5.35 12.45 14.16
CA LYS A 89 -4.80 13.27 13.06
C LYS A 89 -3.28 13.17 12.92
N ARG A 90 -2.54 13.22 14.04
CA ARG A 90 -1.08 13.11 14.02
C ARG A 90 -0.63 11.71 13.59
N ILE A 91 -1.32 10.67 14.04
CA ILE A 91 -1.03 9.28 13.63
C ILE A 91 -1.29 9.11 12.14
N HIS A 92 -2.45 9.53 11.64
CA HIS A 92 -2.80 9.50 10.22
C HIS A 92 -1.75 10.20 9.35
N LEU A 93 -1.39 11.43 9.71
CA LEU A 93 -0.36 12.21 9.01
C LEU A 93 1.00 11.50 9.01
N SER A 94 1.42 10.99 10.16
CA SER A 94 2.74 10.35 10.34
C SER A 94 2.84 9.02 9.59
N LEU A 95 1.77 8.23 9.58
CA LEU A 95 1.73 6.97 8.83
C LEU A 95 1.80 7.21 7.32
N HIS A 96 1.07 8.19 6.78
CA HIS A 96 1.21 8.53 5.36
C HIS A 96 2.59 9.11 5.02
N ALA A 97 3.19 9.90 5.92
CA ALA A 97 4.56 10.41 5.72
C ALA A 97 5.58 9.26 5.71
N LEU A 98 5.51 8.35 6.68
CA LEU A 98 6.34 7.15 6.73
C LEU A 98 6.15 6.29 5.48
N GLY A 99 4.90 6.09 5.06
CA GLY A 99 4.57 5.33 3.86
C GLY A 99 5.15 5.94 2.59
N PHE A 100 5.05 7.27 2.45
CA PHE A 100 5.64 7.99 1.33
C PHE A 100 7.17 7.88 1.30
N LEU A 101 7.85 8.08 2.44
CA LEU A 101 9.30 7.94 2.52
C LEU A 101 9.75 6.52 2.15
N SER A 102 9.05 5.51 2.64
CA SER A 102 9.30 4.11 2.26
C SER A 102 9.14 3.89 0.75
N ALA A 103 8.07 4.41 0.15
CA ALA A 103 7.83 4.28 -1.29
C ALA A 103 8.90 5.00 -2.13
N VAL A 104 9.36 6.18 -1.70
CA VAL A 104 10.48 6.88 -2.34
C VAL A 104 11.76 6.04 -2.30
N LEU A 105 12.09 5.43 -1.16
CA LEU A 105 13.24 4.52 -1.06
C LEU A 105 13.08 3.28 -1.97
N GLY A 106 11.87 2.72 -2.06
CA GLY A 106 11.56 1.63 -2.99
C GLY A 106 11.69 2.06 -4.45
N ALA A 107 11.31 3.29 -4.80
CA ALA A 107 11.51 3.85 -6.13
C ALA A 107 13.01 4.01 -6.44
N VAL A 108 13.79 4.58 -5.51
CA VAL A 108 15.25 4.68 -5.64
C VAL A 108 15.88 3.31 -5.89
N ALA A 109 15.43 2.27 -5.20
CA ALA A 109 15.91 0.90 -5.39
C ALA A 109 15.70 0.38 -6.83
N VAL A 110 14.50 0.56 -7.41
CA VAL A 110 14.22 0.08 -8.78
C VAL A 110 14.90 0.94 -9.85
N PHE A 111 14.97 2.27 -9.68
CA PHE A 111 15.71 3.13 -10.61
C PHE A 111 17.21 2.80 -10.60
N ARG A 112 17.78 2.55 -9.42
CA ARG A 112 19.17 2.09 -9.30
C ARG A 112 19.36 0.72 -9.95
N PHE A 113 18.49 -0.25 -9.67
CA PHE A 113 18.52 -1.55 -10.32
C PHE A 113 18.57 -1.42 -11.84
N HIS A 114 17.66 -0.65 -12.43
CA HIS A 114 17.64 -0.45 -13.87
C HIS A 114 18.90 0.23 -14.41
N ASN A 115 19.35 1.31 -13.77
CA ASN A 115 20.51 2.08 -14.22
C ASN A 115 21.81 1.27 -14.14
N GLU A 116 22.02 0.50 -13.05
CA GLU A 116 23.22 -0.32 -12.87
C GLU A 116 23.24 -1.55 -13.79
N HIS A 117 22.10 -1.97 -14.35
CA HIS A 117 21.97 -3.15 -15.21
C HIS A 117 21.60 -2.83 -16.68
N GLY A 118 21.59 -1.54 -17.06
CA GLY A 118 21.29 -1.12 -18.44
C GLY A 118 19.85 -1.38 -18.89
N ILE A 119 18.90 -1.41 -17.96
CA ILE A 119 17.47 -1.59 -18.25
C ILE A 119 16.82 -0.22 -18.45
N THR A 120 15.99 -0.08 -19.48
CA THR A 120 15.25 1.17 -19.73
C THR A 120 14.27 1.44 -18.59
N ASN A 121 14.20 2.69 -18.12
CA ASN A 121 13.23 3.08 -17.11
C ASN A 121 11.88 3.45 -17.73
N LEU A 122 10.81 3.32 -16.95
CA LEU A 122 9.48 3.87 -17.25
C LEU A 122 8.84 3.39 -18.57
N TYR A 123 9.09 2.15 -19.02
CA TYR A 123 8.47 1.60 -20.23
C TYR A 123 7.19 0.79 -19.97
N SER A 124 6.97 0.32 -18.74
CA SER A 124 5.84 -0.55 -18.40
C SER A 124 4.63 0.23 -17.89
N LEU A 125 3.42 -0.31 -18.07
CA LEU A 125 2.21 0.29 -17.49
C LEU A 125 2.32 0.40 -15.96
N HIS A 126 2.86 -0.62 -15.29
CA HIS A 126 3.14 -0.60 -13.86
C HIS A 126 3.96 0.64 -13.47
N SER A 127 5.03 0.95 -14.22
CA SER A 127 5.89 2.09 -13.92
C SER A 127 5.21 3.45 -14.16
N TRP A 128 4.31 3.57 -15.14
CA TRP A 128 3.52 4.78 -15.37
C TRP A 128 2.49 5.00 -14.27
N LEU A 129 1.78 3.93 -13.87
CA LEU A 129 0.85 3.97 -12.74
C LEU A 129 1.60 4.32 -11.44
N GLY A 130 2.75 3.69 -11.19
CA GLY A 130 3.55 3.93 -9.99
C GLY A 130 4.09 5.35 -9.88
N LEU A 131 4.58 5.93 -10.99
CA LEU A 131 4.98 7.35 -11.00
C LEU A 131 3.79 8.27 -10.77
N GLY A 132 2.64 7.98 -11.40
CA GLY A 132 1.39 8.70 -11.17
C GLY A 132 0.96 8.66 -9.70
N VAL A 133 1.00 7.48 -9.07
CA VAL A 133 0.72 7.31 -7.63
C VAL A 133 1.66 8.15 -6.78
N LEU A 134 2.97 8.12 -7.04
CA LEU A 134 3.95 8.91 -6.28
C LEU A 134 3.64 10.41 -6.34
N ILE A 135 3.33 10.93 -7.53
CA ILE A 135 3.00 12.36 -7.74
C ILE A 135 1.68 12.70 -7.04
N LEU A 136 0.63 11.91 -7.28
CA LEU A 136 -0.70 12.14 -6.69
C LEU A 136 -0.67 12.06 -5.17
N PHE A 137 0.00 11.05 -4.62
CA PHE A 137 0.16 10.88 -3.17
C PHE A 137 0.92 12.06 -2.56
N SER A 138 2.02 12.50 -3.19
CA SER A 138 2.81 13.66 -2.72
C SER A 138 1.97 14.93 -2.69
N GLY A 139 1.30 15.25 -3.80
CA GLY A 139 0.46 16.44 -3.91
C GLY A 139 -0.72 16.40 -2.95
N HIS A 140 -1.36 15.23 -2.81
CA HIS A 140 -2.46 15.02 -1.89
C HIS A 140 -2.03 15.17 -0.43
N TRP A 141 -0.89 14.58 -0.04
CA TRP A 141 -0.36 14.69 1.32
C TRP A 141 0.02 16.13 1.67
N LEU A 142 0.75 16.83 0.79
CA LEU A 142 1.15 18.23 1.00
C LEU A 142 -0.07 19.17 1.05
N GLY A 143 -1.02 19.02 0.13
CA GLY A 143 -2.25 19.81 0.12
C GLY A 143 -3.11 19.57 1.36
N SER A 144 -3.27 18.30 1.75
CA SER A 144 -4.02 17.93 2.95
C SER A 144 -3.34 18.41 4.22
N PHE A 145 -2.00 18.39 4.27
CA PHE A 145 -1.22 18.98 5.36
C PHE A 145 -1.52 20.49 5.51
N ALA A 146 -1.44 21.24 4.40
CA ALA A 146 -1.71 22.68 4.41
C ALA A 146 -3.14 23.02 4.87
N VAL A 147 -4.13 22.23 4.45
CA VAL A 147 -5.54 22.45 4.78
C VAL A 147 -5.90 22.01 6.20
N PHE A 148 -5.48 20.80 6.62
CA PHE A 148 -5.99 20.15 7.83
C PHE A 148 -5.02 20.17 9.03
N PHE A 149 -3.75 20.51 8.81
CA PHE A 149 -2.71 20.49 9.84
C PHE A 149 -2.03 21.85 10.04
N TYR A 150 -1.18 22.28 9.10
CA TYR A 150 -0.44 23.54 9.21
C TYR A 150 -0.14 24.15 7.83
N PRO A 151 -0.38 25.46 7.60
CA PRO A 151 -0.87 26.48 8.56
C PRO A 151 -2.32 26.24 8.98
N GLY A 152 -3.05 25.42 8.23
CA GLY A 152 -4.41 25.01 8.53
C GLY A 152 -5.44 26.04 8.05
N ALA A 153 -6.36 25.61 7.20
CA ALA A 153 -7.42 26.47 6.66
C ALA A 153 -8.51 26.81 7.70
N GLU A 154 -9.38 27.77 7.39
CA GLU A 154 -10.57 28.07 8.20
C GLU A 154 -11.54 26.87 8.28
N LYS A 155 -12.38 26.85 9.32
CA LYS A 155 -13.31 25.74 9.58
C LYS A 155 -14.25 25.45 8.39
N THR A 156 -14.76 26.49 7.74
CA THR A 156 -15.65 26.40 6.57
C THR A 156 -14.96 25.73 5.39
N VAL A 157 -13.71 26.12 5.11
CA VAL A 157 -12.88 25.54 4.05
C VAL A 157 -12.53 24.08 4.34
N ARG A 158 -12.17 23.76 5.59
CA ARG A 158 -11.92 22.35 5.98
C ARG A 158 -13.16 21.49 5.79
N ALA A 159 -14.33 21.99 6.18
CA ALA A 159 -15.59 21.27 6.02
C ALA A 159 -15.95 21.03 4.56
N SER A 160 -15.70 22.00 3.66
CA SER A 160 -15.97 21.83 2.23
C SER A 160 -14.97 20.90 1.53
N ILE A 161 -13.70 20.89 1.95
CA ILE A 161 -12.64 20.05 1.36
C ILE A 161 -12.65 18.62 1.89
N ALA A 162 -13.10 18.38 3.12
CA ALA A 162 -13.12 17.06 3.76
C ALA A 162 -13.67 15.90 2.89
N PRO A 163 -14.86 16.02 2.23
CA PRO A 163 -15.37 14.93 1.39
C PRO A 163 -14.45 14.63 0.19
N TYR A 164 -13.84 15.65 -0.42
CA TYR A 164 -12.89 15.48 -1.51
C TYR A 164 -11.59 14.84 -1.03
N HIS A 165 -11.10 15.23 0.15
CA HIS A 165 -9.92 14.61 0.74
C HIS A 165 -10.11 13.10 0.92
N ILE A 166 -11.25 12.70 1.50
CA ILE A 166 -11.60 11.29 1.70
C ILE A 166 -11.73 10.56 0.35
N GLY A 167 -12.48 11.13 -0.60
CA GLY A 167 -12.70 10.52 -1.91
C GLY A 167 -11.40 10.31 -2.69
N ILE A 168 -10.58 11.36 -2.80
CA ILE A 168 -9.28 11.30 -3.49
C ILE A 168 -8.33 10.34 -2.78
N GLY A 169 -8.26 10.37 -1.45
CA GLY A 169 -7.41 9.47 -0.67
C GLY A 169 -7.74 8.00 -0.92
N LEU A 170 -9.04 7.65 -0.93
CA LEU A 170 -9.49 6.29 -1.25
C LEU A 170 -9.21 5.90 -2.71
N SER A 171 -9.38 6.83 -3.66
CA SER A 171 -9.00 6.60 -5.06
C SER A 171 -7.51 6.35 -5.24
N ILE A 172 -6.65 7.08 -4.52
CA ILE A 172 -5.20 6.85 -4.52
C ILE A 172 -4.86 5.47 -3.96
N ILE A 173 -5.50 5.04 -2.86
CA ILE A 173 -5.31 3.68 -2.31
C ILE A 173 -5.74 2.61 -3.33
N GLY A 174 -6.86 2.83 -4.04
CA GLY A 174 -7.27 1.93 -5.13
C GLY A 174 -6.23 1.85 -6.25
N LEU A 175 -5.64 2.99 -6.64
CA LEU A 175 -4.59 3.04 -7.66
C LEU A 175 -3.28 2.38 -7.19
N VAL A 176 -2.93 2.52 -5.90
CA VAL A 176 -1.83 1.78 -5.28
C VAL A 176 -2.02 0.28 -5.45
N VAL A 177 -3.22 -0.23 -5.12
CA VAL A 177 -3.54 -1.66 -5.22
C VAL A 177 -3.38 -2.16 -6.65
N ALA A 178 -3.97 -1.46 -7.64
CA ALA A 178 -3.81 -1.79 -9.05
C ALA A 178 -2.33 -1.75 -9.51
N THR A 179 -1.56 -0.79 -9.01
CA THR A 179 -0.12 -0.68 -9.32
C THR A 179 0.67 -1.85 -8.75
N VAL A 180 0.38 -2.26 -7.51
CA VAL A 180 1.03 -3.40 -6.85
C VAL A 180 0.69 -4.70 -7.57
N GLU A 181 -0.57 -4.91 -7.94
CA GLU A 181 -0.99 -6.08 -8.73
C GLU A 181 -0.26 -6.15 -10.08
N ALA A 182 -0.18 -5.02 -10.80
CA ALA A 182 0.56 -4.94 -12.05
C ALA A 182 2.06 -5.26 -11.86
N GLY A 183 2.67 -4.80 -10.77
CA GLY A 183 4.07 -5.05 -10.45
C GLY A 183 4.35 -6.51 -10.07
N ILE A 184 3.44 -7.15 -9.32
CA ILE A 184 3.52 -8.59 -9.01
C ILE A 184 3.45 -9.40 -10.31
N LEU A 185 2.46 -9.10 -11.17
CA LEU A 185 2.30 -9.77 -12.46
C LEU A 185 3.54 -9.61 -13.34
N GLU A 186 4.06 -8.39 -13.45
CA GLU A 186 5.27 -8.09 -14.22
C GLU A 186 6.48 -8.86 -13.68
N LYS A 187 6.66 -8.92 -12.36
CA LYS A 187 7.77 -9.68 -11.75
C LYS A 187 7.65 -11.19 -11.98
N LEU A 188 6.45 -11.74 -11.86
CA LEU A 188 6.17 -13.14 -12.16
C LEU A 188 6.43 -13.48 -13.63
N ALA A 189 6.06 -12.58 -14.54
CA ALA A 189 6.33 -12.73 -15.96
C ALA A 189 7.84 -12.73 -16.26
N PHE A 190 8.60 -11.79 -15.67
CA PHE A 190 10.05 -11.73 -15.84
C PHE A 190 10.79 -12.94 -15.24
N ASN A 191 10.25 -13.50 -14.16
CA ASN A 191 10.80 -14.71 -13.56
C ASN A 191 10.43 -16.00 -14.34
N GLY A 192 9.44 -15.95 -15.23
CA GLY A 192 9.02 -17.11 -16.02
C GLY A 192 8.41 -18.24 -15.20
N SER A 193 7.88 -17.97 -13.99
CA SER A 193 7.55 -19.01 -13.01
C SER A 193 6.15 -19.62 -13.12
N CYS A 194 5.25 -19.04 -13.94
CA CYS A 194 3.82 -19.37 -13.90
C CYS A 194 3.29 -20.32 -14.99
N ASN A 195 4.11 -20.72 -15.97
CA ASN A 195 3.67 -21.62 -17.06
C ASN A 195 4.84 -22.42 -17.64
N LEU A 196 5.54 -23.17 -16.78
CA LEU A 196 6.74 -23.90 -17.15
C LEU A 196 6.40 -25.16 -17.94
N SER A 197 7.14 -25.38 -19.03
CA SER A 197 7.08 -26.60 -19.83
C SER A 197 8.49 -27.04 -20.23
N GLY A 198 8.83 -28.30 -19.96
CA GLY A 198 10.17 -28.85 -20.19
C GLY A 198 10.56 -29.86 -19.12
N ASP A 199 11.82 -30.26 -19.08
CA ASP A 199 12.40 -31.07 -18.01
C ASP A 199 12.82 -30.18 -16.85
N LEU A 200 12.21 -30.37 -15.68
CA LEU A 200 12.55 -29.69 -14.44
C LEU A 200 13.01 -30.75 -13.43
N ASN A 201 14.29 -30.76 -13.09
CA ASN A 201 14.89 -31.72 -12.16
C ASN A 201 14.64 -33.20 -12.56
N GLY A 202 14.74 -33.52 -13.86
CA GLY A 202 14.53 -34.89 -14.37
C GLY A 202 13.06 -35.30 -14.48
N GLN A 203 12.13 -34.36 -14.31
CA GLN A 203 10.70 -34.59 -14.52
C GLN A 203 10.19 -33.69 -15.65
N THR A 204 9.54 -34.28 -16.64
CA THR A 204 8.84 -33.53 -17.67
C THR A 204 7.59 -32.86 -17.08
N VAL A 205 7.60 -31.53 -17.04
CA VAL A 205 6.48 -30.69 -16.61
C VAL A 205 5.83 -29.99 -17.81
N LYS A 206 4.53 -29.71 -17.71
CA LYS A 206 3.78 -28.95 -18.71
C LYS A 206 2.73 -28.10 -18.01
N GLY A 207 2.76 -26.79 -18.24
CA GLY A 207 1.86 -25.85 -17.57
C GLY A 207 2.08 -25.75 -16.06
N TYR A 208 3.31 -25.99 -15.59
CA TYR A 208 3.62 -26.02 -14.16
C TYR A 208 3.78 -24.61 -13.58
N MET A 209 3.10 -24.37 -12.45
CA MET A 209 3.24 -23.16 -11.65
C MET A 209 4.24 -23.44 -10.53
N ALA A 210 5.40 -22.78 -10.58
CA ALA A 210 6.38 -22.87 -9.51
C ALA A 210 5.87 -22.26 -8.20
N SER A 211 6.52 -22.61 -7.08
CA SER A 211 6.11 -22.16 -5.75
C SER A 211 6.14 -20.63 -5.59
N ASP A 212 7.11 -19.95 -6.21
CA ASP A 212 7.17 -18.47 -6.20
C ASP A 212 6.02 -17.85 -7.00
N CYS A 213 5.56 -18.49 -8.08
CA CYS A 213 4.38 -18.07 -8.82
C CYS A 213 3.10 -18.19 -7.98
N ILE A 214 2.92 -19.33 -7.31
CA ILE A 214 1.76 -19.53 -6.42
C ILE A 214 1.78 -18.46 -5.31
N LEU A 215 2.94 -18.25 -4.68
CA LEU A 215 3.10 -17.27 -3.63
C LEU A 215 2.82 -15.83 -4.11
N GLY A 216 3.37 -15.43 -5.26
CA GLY A 216 3.13 -14.11 -5.84
C GLY A 216 1.64 -13.86 -6.13
N ASN A 217 0.95 -14.85 -6.72
CA ASN A 217 -0.50 -14.76 -6.95
C ASN A 217 -1.30 -14.66 -5.65
N VAL A 218 -0.95 -15.45 -4.63
CA VAL A 218 -1.59 -15.37 -3.31
C VAL A 218 -1.39 -13.99 -2.68
N ILE A 219 -0.19 -13.41 -2.77
CA ILE A 219 0.07 -12.05 -2.30
C ILE A 219 -0.80 -11.05 -3.07
N GLY A 220 -0.91 -11.17 -4.39
CA GLY A 220 -1.78 -10.33 -5.22
C GLY A 220 -3.24 -10.39 -4.77
N LEU A 221 -3.78 -11.59 -4.55
CA LEU A 221 -5.14 -11.78 -4.03
C LEU A 221 -5.31 -11.18 -2.64
N LEU A 222 -4.32 -11.34 -1.76
CA LEU A 222 -4.36 -10.73 -0.43
C LEU A 222 -4.36 -9.21 -0.50
N VAL A 223 -3.56 -8.60 -1.40
CA VAL A 223 -3.57 -7.15 -1.65
C VAL A 223 -4.96 -6.69 -2.11
N ALA A 224 -5.60 -7.37 -3.06
CA ALA A 224 -6.98 -7.08 -3.47
C ALA A 224 -7.97 -7.16 -2.28
N LEU A 225 -7.84 -8.20 -1.46
CA LEU A 225 -8.67 -8.38 -0.27
C LEU A 225 -8.44 -7.29 0.79
N THR A 226 -7.23 -6.73 0.91
CA THR A 226 -6.99 -5.59 1.83
C THR A 226 -7.86 -4.39 1.47
N LEU A 227 -8.01 -4.09 0.17
CA LEU A 227 -8.84 -2.98 -0.31
C LEU A 227 -10.32 -3.23 -0.02
N ILE A 228 -10.79 -4.45 -0.28
CA ILE A 228 -12.18 -4.83 0.00
C ILE A 228 -12.46 -4.72 1.51
N ALA A 229 -11.56 -5.24 2.35
CA ALA A 229 -11.70 -5.15 3.80
C ALA A 229 -11.71 -3.70 4.31
N LEU A 230 -10.87 -2.83 3.75
CA LEU A 230 -10.88 -1.40 4.03
C LEU A 230 -12.23 -0.76 3.67
N ILE A 231 -12.70 -0.95 2.44
CA ILE A 231 -13.95 -0.34 1.94
C ILE A 231 -15.14 -0.81 2.77
N VAL A 232 -15.23 -2.12 3.03
CA VAL A 232 -16.30 -2.69 3.87
C VAL A 232 -16.24 -2.14 5.29
N THR A 233 -15.05 -2.00 5.86
CA THR A 233 -14.89 -1.45 7.22
C THR A 233 -15.34 0.01 7.30
N ILE A 234 -14.94 0.84 6.33
CA ILE A 234 -15.41 2.23 6.22
C ILE A 234 -16.93 2.29 6.02
N TRP A 235 -17.47 1.43 5.16
CA TRP A 235 -18.90 1.39 4.89
C TRP A 235 -19.73 1.02 6.12
N ILE A 236 -19.32 -0.01 6.87
CA ILE A 236 -19.97 -0.42 8.13
C ILE A 236 -19.90 0.73 9.15
N ALA A 237 -18.72 1.35 9.33
CA ALA A 237 -18.54 2.43 10.28
C ALA A 237 -19.50 3.61 10.00
N ARG A 238 -19.62 4.01 8.73
CA ARG A 238 -20.53 5.11 8.34
C ARG A 238 -22.01 4.78 8.53
N HIS A 239 -22.44 3.54 8.27
CA HIS A 239 -23.84 3.16 8.46
C HIS A 239 -24.21 3.03 9.94
N ASN A 240 -23.29 2.56 10.78
CA ASN A 240 -23.51 2.48 12.22
C ASN A 240 -23.66 3.87 12.86
N GLU A 241 -22.99 4.89 12.34
CA GLU A 241 -23.18 6.28 12.79
C GLU A 241 -24.55 6.85 12.39
N GLN A 242 -25.06 6.50 11.21
CA GLN A 242 -26.37 6.95 10.74
C GLN A 242 -27.56 6.28 11.45
N GLY A 243 -27.35 5.10 12.04
CA GLY A 243 -28.38 4.34 12.76
C GLY A 243 -28.58 4.73 14.23
N LYS A 244 -27.78 5.66 14.78
CA LYS A 244 -27.97 6.13 16.16
C LYS A 244 -29.15 7.12 16.21
N PRO A 245 -30.18 6.89 17.04
CA PRO A 245 -31.28 7.84 17.20
C PRO A 245 -30.74 9.17 17.75
N VAL A 246 -31.24 10.27 17.17
CA VAL A 246 -30.96 11.65 17.60
C VAL A 246 -31.61 11.84 18.97
N GLY A 247 -30.94 11.45 20.04
CA GLY A 247 -31.52 11.47 21.39
C GLY A 247 -30.56 11.22 22.55
N ASP A 248 -29.25 11.15 22.31
CA ASP A 248 -28.26 11.16 23.38
C ASP A 248 -27.18 12.18 23.00
N GLU A 249 -27.04 13.22 23.81
CA GLU A 249 -26.14 14.35 23.58
C GLU A 249 -24.67 13.90 23.61
N SER A 250 -24.21 13.39 22.47
CA SER A 250 -22.80 13.39 22.09
C SER A 250 -22.73 13.58 20.58
N ILE A 251 -22.83 14.85 20.16
CA ILE A 251 -22.73 15.27 18.75
C ILE A 251 -21.49 14.60 18.11
N PRO A 252 -21.65 13.70 17.12
CA PRO A 252 -20.54 13.20 16.33
C PRO A 252 -20.03 14.35 15.47
N LEU A 253 -18.78 14.74 15.74
CA LEU A 253 -18.06 15.85 15.13
C LEU A 253 -17.63 15.52 13.68
N LEU A 254 -18.58 15.06 12.85
CA LEU A 254 -18.39 14.90 11.41
C LEU A 254 -19.08 16.00 10.59
N LEU A 255 -19.93 16.83 11.19
CA LEU A 255 -20.41 18.09 10.64
C LEU A 255 -20.70 19.07 11.78
N GLY A 256 -19.89 20.13 11.89
CA GLY A 256 -20.19 21.36 12.63
C GLY A 256 -20.61 21.25 14.10
N SER A 257 -19.65 21.32 15.03
CA SER A 257 -19.91 21.93 16.35
C SER A 257 -18.69 22.70 16.83
N SER A 258 -18.95 23.96 17.15
CA SER A 258 -18.11 24.94 17.82
C SER A 258 -17.83 24.52 19.27
N GLY A 259 -16.56 24.32 19.61
CA GLY A 259 -16.07 24.30 20.99
C GLY A 259 -14.91 25.28 21.12
N ASP A 260 -15.01 26.15 22.13
CA ASP A 260 -14.14 27.27 22.47
C ASP A 260 -12.67 26.87 22.66
N GLU A 261 -11.77 27.73 22.17
CA GLU A 261 -10.43 27.88 22.71
C GLU A 261 -10.20 29.38 22.94
N LYS A 262 -10.78 29.90 24.03
CA LYS A 262 -10.28 31.12 24.67
C LYS A 262 -9.24 30.70 25.69
N THR A 263 -7.97 30.90 25.37
CA THR A 263 -6.93 31.01 26.39
C THR A 263 -6.73 32.51 26.66
N GLU A 264 -7.50 33.04 27.61
CA GLU A 264 -7.07 34.23 28.35
C GLU A 264 -5.92 33.79 29.26
N ILE A 265 -4.73 34.36 29.04
CA ILE A 265 -3.70 34.44 30.07
C ILE A 265 -3.60 35.91 30.44
N SER A 266 -4.21 36.24 31.57
CA SER A 266 -3.92 37.44 32.35
C SER A 266 -3.89 37.04 33.82
N VAL A 267 -2.69 36.80 34.36
CA VAL A 267 -2.10 37.41 35.57
C VAL A 267 -0.59 37.23 35.46
#